data_AF-A0A9C8WFP0-F1
#
_entry.id   AF-A0A9C8WFP0-F1
#
_cell.length_a   1.000
_cell.length_b   1.000
_cell.length_c   1.000
_cell.angle_alpha   90.00
_cell.angle_beta   90.00
_cell.angle_gamma   90.00
#
_symmetry.space_group_name_H-M   'P 1'
#
loop_
_entity.id
_entity.type
_entity.pdbx_description
1 polymer ?
#
loop_
_entity_poly.entity_id
_entity_poly.type
_entity_poly.pdbx_seq_one_letter_code
_entity_poly.pdbx_strand_id
1 'polypeptide(L)' 'MWIERDISGLIERVNSERPALLLTGARQTGKSSLLNRLFPDHPYVSLDVPLAAKQASEGGQFFLSSRG' A
#
# COMPACT_ATOMS: atom_id res chain seq x y z
N MET A 1 18.32 -10.56 6.36
CA MET A 1 18.97 -9.98 5.17
C MET A 1 17.89 -9.48 4.23
N TRP A 2 18.01 -8.26 3.72
CA TRP A 2 17.08 -7.73 2.72
C TRP A 2 17.61 -8.00 1.31
N ILE A 3 16.71 -8.29 0.37
CA ILE A 3 17.02 -8.43 -1.05
C ILE A 3 16.36 -7.26 -1.75
N GLU A 4 17.18 -6.43 -2.40
CA GLU A 4 16.66 -5.32 -3.20
C GLU A 4 15.79 -5.86 -4.33
N ARG A 5 14.64 -5.20 -4.54
CA ARG A 5 13.65 -5.64 -5.52
C ARG A 5 13.80 -4.82 -6.78
N ASP A 6 13.96 -5.48 -7.92
CA ASP A 6 14.11 -4.82 -9.22
C ASP A 6 12.95 -3.86 -9.54
N ILE A 7 11.76 -4.14 -9.02
CA ILE A 7 10.55 -3.32 -9.22
C ILE A 7 10.51 -2.03 -8.38
N SER A 8 11.42 -1.85 -7.41
CA SER A 8 11.39 -0.70 -6.48
C SER A 8 11.34 0.64 -7.20
N GLY A 9 12.23 0.86 -8.18
CA GLY A 9 12.28 2.13 -8.92
C GLY A 9 11.01 2.40 -9.75
N LEU A 10 10.35 1.36 -10.25
CA LEU A 10 9.06 1.51 -10.94
C LEU A 10 7.96 1.93 -9.96
N ILE A 11 7.94 1.34 -8.76
CA ILE A 11 6.96 1.67 -7.72
C ILE A 11 7.08 3.14 -7.30
N GLU A 12 8.30 3.61 -7.03
CA GLU A 12 8.57 5.01 -6.65
C GLU A 12 8.16 5.98 -7.75
N ARG A 13 8.53 5.70 -9.01
CA ARG A 13 8.13 6.54 -10.15
C ARG A 13 6.61 6.62 -10.27
N VAL A 14 5.92 5.49 -10.27
CA VAL A 14 4.45 5.47 -10.42
C VAL A 14 3.77 6.17 -9.24
N ASN A 15 4.28 6.02 -8.02
CA ASN A 15 3.77 6.74 -6.84
C ASN A 15 3.87 8.26 -7.00
N SER A 16 4.91 8.77 -7.67
CA SER A 16 5.06 10.21 -7.93
C SER A 16 4.12 10.76 -9.03
N GLU A 17 3.64 9.90 -9.91
CA GLU A 17 2.90 10.29 -11.13
C GLU A 17 1.41 9.93 -11.07
N ARG A 18 1.01 9.02 -10.17
CA ARG A 18 -0.34 8.46 -10.11
C ARG A 18 -0.92 8.61 -8.71
N PRO A 19 -2.23 8.89 -8.60
CA PRO A 19 -2.90 9.03 -7.30
C PRO A 19 -3.04 7.69 -6.55
N ALA A 20 -2.85 6.56 -7.24
CA ALA A 20 -2.92 5.23 -6.65
C ALA A 20 -2.04 4.24 -7.42
N LEU A 21 -1.54 3.23 -6.72
CA LEU A 21 -0.75 2.11 -7.25
C LEU A 21 -1.27 0.78 -6.68
N LEU A 22 -1.35 -0.25 -7.52
CA LEU A 22 -1.65 -1.61 -7.10
C LEU A 22 -0.42 -2.51 -7.30
N LEU A 23 0.10 -3.09 -6.22
CA LEU A 23 1.17 -4.08 -6.27
C LEU A 23 0.59 -5.50 -6.18
N THR A 24 0.60 -6.22 -7.30
CA THR A 24 0.14 -7.62 -7.39
C THR A 24 1.29 -8.62 -7.33
N GLY A 25 0.98 -9.92 -7.28
CA GLY A 25 1.93 -11.02 -7.33
C GLY A 25 1.59 -12.18 -6.40
N ALA A 26 2.29 -13.31 -6.57
CA ALA A 26 2.05 -14.55 -5.83
C ALA A 26 2.06 -14.38 -4.30
N ARG A 27 1.39 -15.30 -3.58
CA ARG A 27 1.34 -15.27 -2.10
C ARG A 27 2.76 -15.35 -1.52
N GLN A 28 2.99 -14.70 -0.38
CA GLN A 28 4.27 -14.75 0.38
C GLN A 28 5.52 -14.24 -0.37
N THR A 29 5.36 -13.44 -1.42
CA THR A 29 6.48 -12.79 -2.16
C THR A 29 7.04 -11.53 -1.49
N GLY A 30 6.49 -11.11 -0.34
CA GLY A 30 6.97 -9.94 0.41
C GLY A 30 6.44 -8.59 -0.06
N LYS A 31 5.27 -8.54 -0.72
CA LYS A 31 4.65 -7.31 -1.24
C LYS A 31 4.46 -6.23 -0.17
N SER A 32 3.82 -6.58 0.96
CA SER A 32 3.60 -5.63 2.06
C SER A 32 4.93 -5.17 2.68
N SER A 33 5.91 -6.08 2.80
CA SER A 33 7.25 -5.74 3.29
C SER A 33 7.98 -4.77 2.37
N LEU A 34 7.82 -4.90 1.05
CA LEU A 34 8.39 -3.98 0.07
C LEU A 34 7.77 -2.59 0.20
N LEU A 35 6.44 -2.50 0.21
CA LEU A 35 5.75 -1.21 0.34
C LEU A 35 6.08 -0.51 1.66
N ASN A 36 6.09 -1.24 2.79
CA ASN A 36 6.45 -0.67 4.09
C ASN A 36 7.92 -0.20 4.14
N ARG A 37 8.81 -0.77 3.33
CA ARG A 37 10.22 -0.34 3.26
C ARG A 37 10.42 0.87 2.36
N LEU A 38 9.74 0.92 1.21
CA LEU A 38 9.82 2.05 0.27
C LEU A 38 9.10 3.30 0.81
N PHE A 39 8.06 3.09 1.64
CA PHE A 39 7.20 4.15 2.15
C PHE A 39 7.06 4.07 3.68
N PRO A 40 8.17 4.22 4.44
CA PRO A 40 8.14 4.05 5.90
C PRO A 40 7.27 5.08 6.62
N ASP A 41 7.09 6.26 6.03
CA ASP A 41 6.31 7.36 6.60
C ASP A 41 4.82 7.30 6.21
N HIS A 42 4.42 6.36 5.35
CA HIS A 42 3.03 6.22 4.95
C HIS A 42 2.22 5.46 6.01
N PRO A 43 0.99 5.92 6.33
CA PRO A 43 0.12 5.18 7.24
C PRO A 43 -0.26 3.82 6.64
N TYR A 44 0.01 2.75 7.39
CA TYR A 44 -0.37 1.39 7.00
C TYR A 44 -1.73 1.01 7.59
N VAL A 45 -2.66 0.61 6.71
CA VAL A 45 -3.98 0.11 7.10
C VAL A 45 -4.21 -1.23 6.43
N SER A 46 -4.47 -2.28 7.24
CA SER A 46 -4.89 -3.57 6.70
C SER A 46 -6.40 -3.62 6.53
N LEU A 47 -6.85 -3.97 5.32
CA LEU A 47 -8.25 -4.28 5.03
C LEU A 47 -8.65 -5.70 5.46
N ASP A 48 -7.76 -6.46 6.11
CA ASP A 48 -8.14 -7.68 6.81
C ASP A 48 -8.94 -7.36 8.10
N VAL A 49 -8.84 -6.12 8.61
CA VAL A 49 -9.65 -5.65 9.73
C VAL A 49 -11.06 -5.36 9.22
N PRO A 50 -12.12 -6.07 9.69
CA PRO A 50 -13.46 -5.96 9.13
C PRO A 50 -14.02 -4.54 9.13
N LEU A 51 -13.74 -3.77 10.20
CA LEU A 51 -14.18 -2.38 10.30
C LEU A 51 -13.48 -1.47 9.28
N ALA A 52 -12.19 -1.67 9.04
CA ALA A 52 -11.44 -0.90 8.05
C ALA A 52 -11.93 -1.21 6.63
N ALA A 53 -12.16 -2.48 6.32
CA ALA A 53 -12.75 -2.91 5.05
C ALA A 53 -14.13 -2.28 4.84
N LYS A 54 -15.02 -2.35 5.84
CA LYS A 54 -16.36 -1.78 5.78
C LYS A 54 -16.34 -0.27 5.53
N GLN A 55 -15.49 0.46 6.26
CA GLN A 55 -15.35 1.90 6.09
C GLN A 55 -14.83 2.26 4.69
N ALA A 56 -13.86 1.51 4.16
CA ALA A 56 -13.34 1.71 2.81
C ALA A 56 -14.42 1.45 1.74
N SER A 57 -15.25 0.42 1.92
CA SER A 57 -16.31 0.07 0.95
C SER A 57 -17.52 1.00 1.00
N GLU A 58 -17.92 1.44 2.18
CA GLU A 58 -19.15 2.24 2.37
C GLU A 58 -18.89 3.76 2.28
N GLY A 59 -17.67 4.21 2.55
CA GLY A 59 -17.34 5.63 2.68
C GLY A 59 -15.89 5.96 2.35
N GLY A 60 -15.44 5.61 1.14
CA GLY A 60 -14.04 5.74 0.71
C GLY A 60 -13.43 7.13 0.91
N GLN A 61 -14.19 8.21 0.70
CA GLN A 61 -13.67 9.56 0.91
C GLN A 61 -13.38 9.86 2.38
N PHE A 62 -14.29 9.46 3.28
CA PHE A 62 -14.08 9.56 4.72
C PHE A 62 -12.95 8.62 5.17
N PHE A 63 -12.87 7.42 4.61
CA PHE A 63 -11.77 6.48 4.86
C PHE A 63 -10.41 7.12 4.59
N LEU A 64 -10.25 7.77 3.44
CA LEU A 64 -9.02 8.45 3.05
C LEU A 64 -8.73 9.69 3.92
N SER A 65 -9.73 10.53 4.20
CA SER A 65 -9.51 11.76 4.99
C SER A 65 -9.28 11.51 6.48
N SER A 66 -9.84 10.42 7.03
CA SER A 66 -9.71 10.07 8.45
C SER A 66 -8.35 9.49 8.83
N ARG A 67 -7.52 9.15 7.84
CA ARG A 67 -6.24 8.45 8.00
C ARG A 67 -5.10 9.05 7.16
N GLY A 68 -5.31 10.25 6.63
CA GLY A 68 -4.31 11.04 5.91
C GLY A 68 -3.52 11.95 6.86
#